data_AF-A0A933AUY1-F1
#
_entry.id   AF-A0A933AUY1-F1
#
_cell.length_a   1.000
_cell.length_b   1.000
_cell.length_c   1.000
_cell.angle_alpha   90.00
_cell.angle_beta   90.00
_cell.angle_gamma   90.00
#
_symmetry.space_group_name_H-M   'P 1'
#
loop_
_entity.id
_entity.type
_entity.pdbx_description
1 polymer ?
#
loop_
_entity_poly.entity_id
_entity_poly.type
_entity_poly.pdbx_seq_one_letter_code
_entity_poly.pdbx_strand_id
1 'polypeptide(L)'
;MSKLVLNTKLLKRNIPNVSKAARNAGIRSATIFDLYRGKTRIEHAEVRMLKALADLAGCTMDELIVAEPEPAETFAASIRRWASLPEQKAQIAGPKAGTPSNEEEDIALLKRLPLARDRGAASPKPVGRYAT
;
A
#
# COMPACT_ATOMS: atom_id res chain seq x y z
N MET A 1 -3.33 -8.71 -1.49
CA MET A 1 -4.01 -8.95 -2.78
C MET A 1 -4.33 -7.60 -3.38
N SER A 2 -4.06 -7.40 -4.67
CA SER A 2 -4.29 -6.12 -5.34
C SER A 2 -5.78 -5.88 -5.59
N LYS A 3 -6.25 -4.65 -5.37
CA LYS A 3 -7.64 -4.27 -5.59
C LYS A 3 -8.00 -4.27 -7.09
N LEU A 4 -9.07 -4.97 -7.46
CA LEU A 4 -9.60 -4.93 -8.83
C LEU A 4 -10.53 -3.72 -9.01
N VAL A 5 -10.27 -2.92 -10.04
CA VAL A 5 -11.05 -1.74 -10.39
C VAL A 5 -11.36 -1.69 -11.88
N LEU A 6 -12.34 -0.86 -12.22
CA LEU A 6 -12.83 -0.76 -13.59
C LEU A 6 -11.90 0.17 -14.38
N ASN A 7 -11.58 -0.16 -15.62
CA ASN A 7 -10.74 0.65 -16.49
C ASN A 7 -11.52 1.88 -17.00
N THR A 8 -11.64 2.88 -16.13
CA THR A 8 -12.40 4.11 -16.40
C THR A 8 -11.81 4.95 -17.52
N LYS A 9 -10.51 4.83 -17.81
CA LYS A 9 -9.86 5.54 -18.91
C LYS A 9 -10.27 4.95 -20.26
N LEU A 10 -10.25 3.62 -20.36
CA LEU A 10 -10.70 2.91 -21.55
C LEU A 10 -12.16 3.20 -21.86
N LEU A 11 -13.03 3.11 -20.85
CA LEU A 11 -14.46 3.38 -21.04
C LEU A 11 -14.75 4.80 -21.53
N LYS A 12 -14.09 5.82 -20.96
CA LYS A 12 -14.24 7.22 -21.40
C LYS A 12 -13.77 7.44 -22.83
N ARG A 13 -12.74 6.71 -23.26
CA ARG A 13 -12.20 6.81 -24.62
C ARG A 13 -13.15 6.18 -25.63
N ASN A 14 -13.72 5.02 -25.32
CA ASN A 14 -14.53 4.26 -26.27
C ASN A 14 -16.02 4.66 -26.24
N ILE A 15 -16.52 5.18 -25.12
CA ILE A 15 -17.92 5.52 -24.94
C ILE A 15 -18.04 7.02 -24.55
N PRO A 16 -18.54 7.90 -25.43
CA PRO A 16 -18.64 9.33 -25.16
C PRO A 16 -19.63 9.67 -24.03
N ASN A 17 -20.62 8.81 -23.78
CA ASN A 17 -21.55 8.94 -22.66
C ASN A 17 -21.90 7.55 -22.08
N VAL A 18 -21.09 7.09 -21.13
CA VAL A 18 -21.24 5.78 -20.48
C VAL A 18 -22.63 5.59 -19.86
N SER A 19 -23.14 6.60 -19.16
CA SER A 19 -24.45 6.52 -18.50
C SER A 19 -25.60 6.30 -19.47
N LYS A 20 -25.55 6.95 -20.64
CA LYS A 20 -26.56 6.81 -21.70
C LYS A 20 -26.43 5.45 -22.40
N ALA A 21 -25.22 5.06 -22.78
CA ALA A 21 -24.95 3.77 -23.42
C ALA A 21 -25.38 2.59 -22.55
N ALA A 22 -25.06 2.66 -21.26
CA ALA A 22 -25.44 1.67 -20.28
C ALA A 22 -26.95 1.52 -20.09
N ARG A 23 -27.68 2.64 -20.05
CA ARG A 23 -29.14 2.62 -19.94
C ARG A 23 -29.77 1.93 -21.14
N ASN A 24 -29.22 2.16 -22.34
CA ASN A 24 -29.65 1.47 -23.56
C ASN A 24 -29.38 -0.04 -23.52
N ALA A 25 -28.37 -0.48 -22.76
CA ALA A 25 -28.09 -1.90 -22.51
C ALA A 25 -28.82 -2.48 -21.28
N GLY A 26 -29.78 -1.75 -20.71
CA GLY A 26 -30.55 -2.21 -19.54
C GLY A 26 -29.80 -2.14 -18.21
N ILE A 27 -28.62 -1.54 -18.17
CA ILE A 27 -27.85 -1.38 -16.94
C ILE A 27 -28.30 -0.09 -16.22
N ARG A 28 -28.59 -0.20 -14.92
CA ARG A 28 -28.96 0.96 -14.10
C ARG A 28 -27.77 1.91 -13.98
N SER A 29 -27.96 3.19 -14.34
CA SER A 29 -26.88 4.19 -14.33
C SER A 29 -26.22 4.35 -12.94
N ALA A 30 -26.98 4.16 -11.86
CA ALA A 30 -26.46 4.20 -10.48
C ALA A 30 -25.39 3.13 -10.24
N THR A 31 -25.66 1.89 -10.64
CA THR A 31 -24.74 0.74 -10.46
C THR A 31 -23.40 0.99 -11.13
N ILE A 32 -23.42 1.54 -12.35
CA ILE A 32 -22.19 1.91 -13.05
C ILE A 32 -21.48 3.03 -12.35
N PHE A 33 -22.19 4.06 -11.88
CA PHE A 33 -21.56 5.17 -11.15
C PHE A 33 -20.88 4.69 -9.87
N ASP A 34 -21.49 3.73 -9.18
CA ASP A 34 -20.92 3.13 -7.98
C ASP A 34 -19.67 2.28 -8.30
N LEU A 35 -19.66 1.55 -9.42
CA LEU A 35 -18.46 0.88 -9.92
C LEU A 35 -17.37 1.89 -10.35
N TYR A 36 -17.76 2.96 -11.04
CA TYR A 36 -16.86 4.00 -11.54
C TYR A 36 -16.17 4.77 -10.42
N ARG A 37 -16.87 4.99 -9.30
CA ARG A 37 -16.34 5.63 -8.08
C ARG A 37 -15.67 4.63 -7.13
N GLY A 38 -15.69 3.33 -7.46
CA GLY A 38 -15.17 2.27 -6.59
C GLY A 38 -15.93 2.08 -5.28
N LYS A 39 -17.18 2.55 -5.19
CA LYS A 39 -18.07 2.28 -4.04
C LYS A 39 -18.47 0.81 -4.00
N THR A 40 -18.80 0.25 -5.16
CA THR A 40 -19.05 -1.18 -5.34
C THR A 40 -17.75 -1.83 -5.80
N ARG A 41 -17.35 -2.91 -5.11
CA ARG A 41 -16.20 -3.71 -5.54
C ARG A 41 -16.56 -4.49 -6.79
N ILE A 42 -15.59 -4.67 -7.70
CA ILE A 42 -15.79 -5.51 -8.90
C ILE A 42 -16.21 -6.93 -8.53
N GLU A 43 -15.72 -7.45 -7.41
CA GLU A 43 -16.06 -8.76 -6.87
C GLU A 43 -17.58 -8.95 -6.64
N HIS A 44 -18.31 -7.87 -6.38
CA HIS A 44 -19.76 -7.90 -6.16
C HIS A 44 -20.58 -7.53 -7.40
N ALA A 45 -19.91 -7.19 -8.50
CA ALA A 45 -20.56 -6.85 -9.74
C ALA A 45 -21.03 -8.12 -10.46
N GLU A 46 -22.25 -8.10 -10.99
CA GLU A 46 -22.73 -9.20 -11.83
C GLU A 46 -21.87 -9.35 -13.09
N VAL A 47 -21.40 -10.57 -13.36
CA VAL A 47 -20.56 -10.87 -14.53
C VAL A 47 -21.27 -10.51 -15.85
N ARG A 48 -22.60 -10.70 -15.92
CA ARG A 48 -23.41 -10.35 -17.09
C ARG A 48 -23.38 -8.84 -17.38
N MET A 49 -23.44 -8.02 -16.34
CA MET A 49 -23.33 -6.57 -16.46
C MET A 49 -21.93 -6.16 -16.93
N LEU A 50 -20.87 -6.74 -16.36
CA LEU A 50 -19.50 -6.47 -16.80
C LEU A 50 -19.30 -6.85 -18.27
N LYS A 51 -19.88 -7.98 -18.71
CA LYS A 51 -19.82 -8.43 -20.11
C LYS A 51 -20.54 -7.47 -21.04
N ALA A 52 -21.75 -7.05 -20.68
CA ALA A 52 -22.50 -6.05 -21.45
C ALA A 52 -21.75 -4.72 -21.55
N LEU A 53 -21.05 -4.31 -20.48
CA LEU A 53 -20.23 -3.10 -20.49
C LEU A 53 -18.99 -3.24 -21.39
N ALA A 54 -18.34 -4.40 -21.39
CA ALA A 54 -17.20 -4.70 -22.25
C ALA A 54 -17.63 -4.70 -23.73
N ASP A 55 -18.79 -5.30 -24.03
CA ASP A 55 -19.36 -5.34 -25.38
C ASP A 55 -19.74 -3.92 -25.87
N LEU A 56 -20.34 -3.10 -25.01
CA LEU A 56 -20.60 -1.69 -25.31
C LEU A 56 -19.32 -0.89 -25.59
N ALA A 57 -18.24 -1.21 -24.88
CA ALA A 57 -16.95 -0.55 -25.04
C ALA A 57 -16.12 -1.12 -26.19
N GLY A 58 -16.55 -2.23 -26.81
CA GLY A 58 -15.77 -2.94 -27.82
C GLY A 58 -14.43 -3.45 -27.29
N CYS A 59 -14.38 -3.87 -26.02
CA CYS A 59 -13.17 -4.41 -25.40
C CYS A 59 -13.42 -5.78 -24.77
N THR A 60 -12.34 -6.46 -24.42
CA THR A 60 -12.39 -7.71 -23.67
C THR A 60 -12.57 -7.45 -22.17
N MET A 61 -12.96 -8.48 -21.42
CA MET A 61 -13.13 -8.36 -19.97
C MET A 61 -11.81 -8.07 -19.24
N ASP A 62 -10.70 -8.62 -19.76
CA ASP A 62 -9.35 -8.39 -19.24
C ASP A 62 -8.93 -6.93 -19.39
N GLU A 63 -9.24 -6.31 -20.54
CA GLU A 63 -8.97 -4.88 -20.74
C GLU A 63 -9.88 -3.98 -19.88
N LEU A 64 -11.09 -4.44 -19.57
CA LEU A 64 -12.07 -3.70 -18.77
C LEU A 64 -11.70 -3.69 -17.28
N ILE A 65 -11.06 -4.73 -16.76
CA ILE A 65 -10.76 -4.89 -15.33
C ILE A 65 -9.26 -4.75 -15.12
N VAL A 66 -8.84 -3.78 -14.33
CA VAL A 66 -7.43 -3.56 -14.01
C VAL A 66 -7.16 -3.76 -12.53
N ALA A 67 -6.00 -4.34 -12.22
CA ALA A 67 -5.50 -4.36 -10.85
C ALA A 67 -4.93 -2.99 -10.52
N GLU A 68 -5.55 -2.28 -9.59
CA GLU A 68 -4.92 -1.12 -8.96
C GLU A 68 -3.82 -1.63 -8.02
N PRO A 69 -2.60 -1.09 -8.12
CA PRO A 69 -1.59 -1.37 -7.11
C PRO A 69 -2.14 -0.86 -5.78
N GLU A 70 -2.03 -1.68 -4.74
CA GLU A 70 -2.26 -1.19 -3.38
C GLU A 70 -1.41 0.09 -3.20
N PRO A 71 -1.97 1.19 -2.68
CA PRO A 71 -1.20 2.40 -2.48
C PRO A 71 -0.03 2.04 -1.58
N ALA A 72 1.18 2.01 -2.15
CA ALA A 72 2.38 1.74 -1.39
C ALA A 72 2.38 2.71 -0.21
N GLU A 73 2.49 2.17 1.01
CA GLU A 73 2.50 3.00 2.21
C GLU A 73 3.61 4.05 2.03
N THR A 74 3.21 5.32 1.92
CA THR A 74 4.19 6.39 1.81
C THR A 74 4.91 6.50 3.14
N PHE A 75 6.18 6.91 3.11
CA PHE A 75 6.95 7.13 4.33
C PHE A 75 6.22 8.05 5.32
N ALA A 76 5.57 9.11 4.82
CA ALA A 76 4.74 10.02 5.61
C ALA A 76 3.51 9.33 6.23
N ALA A 77 2.82 8.46 5.48
CA ALA A 77 1.71 7.67 6.03
C ALA A 77 2.20 6.71 7.11
N SER A 78 3.39 6.12 6.93
CA SER A 78 4.00 5.26 7.95
C SER A 78 4.33 6.03 9.22
N ILE A 79 5.00 7.20 9.14
CA ILE A 79 5.27 8.05 10.31
C ILE A 79 3.99 8.35 11.08
N ARG A 80 2.90 8.74 10.39
CA ARG A 80 1.61 9.05 11.03
C ARG A 80 1.02 7.84 11.74
N ARG A 81 1.08 6.65 11.11
CA ARG A 81 0.63 5.40 11.72
C ARG A 81 1.37 5.13 13.02
N TRP A 82 2.70 5.22 12.99
CA TRP A 82 3.54 5.01 14.16
C TRP A 82 3.30 6.06 15.26
N ALA A 83 3.11 7.33 14.90
CA ALA A 83 2.79 8.39 15.84
C ALA A 83 1.38 8.24 16.46
N SER A 84 0.46 7.56 15.78
CA SER A 84 -0.90 7.30 16.26
C SER A 84 -1.05 6.01 17.07
N LEU A 85 0.00 5.19 17.14
CA LEU A 85 -0.04 4.00 17.99
C LEU A 85 -0.16 4.46 19.45
N PRO A 86 -1.09 3.90 20.24
CA PRO A 86 -1.07 4.13 21.67
C PRO A 86 0.31 3.70 22.17
N GLU A 87 0.87 4.43 23.13
CA GLU A 87 1.97 3.92 23.93
C GLU A 87 1.48 2.65 24.60
N GLN A 88 1.64 1.50 23.92
CA GLN A 88 1.78 0.25 24.63
C GLN A 88 2.92 0.55 25.56
N LYS A 89 2.61 0.67 26.86
CA LYS A 89 3.61 0.52 27.92
C LYS A 89 4.21 -0.85 27.67
N ALA A 90 5.21 -0.87 26.81
CA ALA A 90 6.05 -2.00 26.59
C ALA A 90 6.66 -2.17 27.98
N GLN A 91 6.10 -3.10 28.75
CA GLN A 91 6.78 -3.73 29.84
C GLN A 91 7.92 -4.53 29.20
N ILE A 92 8.84 -3.84 28.54
CA ILE A 92 10.21 -4.28 28.48
C ILE A 92 10.56 -4.20 29.95
N ALA A 93 10.50 -5.35 30.61
CA ALA A 93 11.15 -5.55 31.88
C ALA A 93 12.63 -5.28 31.64
N GLY A 94 13.00 -4.00 31.65
CA GLY A 94 14.38 -3.61 31.84
C GLY A 94 14.85 -4.28 33.13
N PRO A 95 16.13 -4.69 33.19
CA PRO A 95 16.65 -5.28 34.41
C PRO A 95 16.34 -4.33 35.56
N LYS A 96 15.67 -4.85 36.61
CA LYS A 96 15.24 -4.07 37.77
C LYS A 96 16.43 -3.23 38.24
N ALA A 97 16.28 -1.90 38.22
CA ALA A 97 17.23 -0.97 38.82
C ALA A 97 17.37 -1.36 40.30
N GLY A 98 18.50 -1.97 40.64
CA GLY A 98 18.71 -2.64 41.92
C GLY A 98 19.99 -3.45 42.02
N THR A 99 20.67 -3.75 40.91
CA THR A 99 22.07 -4.20 40.97
C THR A 99 22.95 -2.96 41.14
N PRO A 100 23.75 -2.83 42.22
CA PRO A 100 24.78 -1.81 42.26
C PRO A 100 25.72 -2.09 41.10
N SER A 101 25.81 -1.16 40.15
CA SER A 101 26.83 -1.16 39.11
C SER A 101 28.17 -1.08 39.84
N ASN A 102 28.86 -2.22 39.89
CA ASN A 102 30.24 -2.26 40.34
C ASN A 102 31.05 -1.74 39.15
N GLU A 103 31.40 -0.45 39.17
CA GLU A 103 32.06 0.22 38.05
C GLU A 103 33.29 -0.58 37.55
N GLU A 104 33.98 -1.26 38.46
CA GLU A 104 35.10 -2.15 38.13
C GLU A 104 34.69 -3.37 37.28
N GLU A 105 33.54 -3.98 37.56
CA GLU A 105 33.01 -5.12 36.79
C GLU A 105 32.52 -4.68 35.41
N ASP A 106 31.88 -3.51 35.32
CA ASP A 106 31.44 -2.93 34.06
C ASP A 106 32.65 -2.54 33.18
N ILE A 107 33.70 -1.96 33.77
CA ILE A 107 34.96 -1.67 33.09
C ILE A 107 35.66 -2.96 32.66
N ALA A 108 35.65 -4.00 33.48
CA ALA A 108 36.24 -5.30 33.14
C ALA A 108 35.48 -5.99 31.99
N LEU A 109 34.16 -5.88 31.95
CA LEU A 109 33.31 -6.35 30.84
C LEU A 109 33.62 -5.60 29.54
N LEU A 110 33.74 -4.27 29.59
CA LEU A 110 34.11 -3.46 28.43
C LEU A 110 35.50 -3.82 27.87
N LYS A 111 36.46 -4.15 28.74
CA LYS A 111 37.79 -4.61 28.32
C LYS A 111 37.81 -6.03 27.75
N ARG A 112 36.81 -6.87 28.08
CA ARG A 112 36.66 -8.23 27.55
C ARG A 112 35.90 -8.28 26.22
N LEU A 113 35.13 -7.25 25.90
CA LEU A 113 34.47 -7.15 24.61
C LEU A 113 35.52 -7.18 23.50
N PRO A 114 35.37 -8.05 22.49
CA PRO A 114 36.26 -8.02 21.34
C PRO A 114 36.15 -6.62 20.73
N LEU A 115 37.26 -5.88 20.73
CA LEU A 115 37.37 -4.61 20.02
C LEU A 115 36.82 -4.86 18.63
N ALA A 116 35.74 -4.14 18.30
CA ALA A 116 35.03 -4.31 17.04
C ALA A 116 36.08 -4.42 15.94
N ARG A 117 36.12 -5.59 15.28
CA ARG A 117 37.03 -5.83 14.15
C ARG A 117 36.95 -4.60 13.27
N ASP A 118 38.12 -4.04 13.01
CA ASP A 118 38.35 -2.93 12.10
C ASP A 118 37.30 -3.00 10.99
N ARG A 119 36.34 -2.07 10.99
CA ARG A 119 35.35 -2.00 9.92
C ARG A 119 36.11 -1.53 8.69
N GLY A 120 36.82 -2.47 8.06
CA GLY A 120 37.60 -2.25 6.85
C GLY A 120 36.72 -1.49 5.87
N ALA A 121 37.13 -0.26 5.59
CA ALA A 121 36.66 0.67 4.56
C ALA A 121 35.43 0.21 3.76
N ALA A 122 34.26 0.19 4.39
CA ALA A 122 33.00 0.03 3.71
C ALA A 122 31.96 0.95 4.35
N SER A 123 32.26 2.26 4.35
CA SER A 123 31.20 3.26 4.39
C SER A 123 30.39 3.10 3.10
N PRO A 124 29.11 2.68 3.13
CA PRO A 124 28.29 2.72 1.92
C PRO A 124 28.18 4.19 1.51
N LYS A 125 28.71 4.53 0.32
CA LYS A 125 28.54 5.87 -0.24
C LYS A 125 27.02 6.15 -0.32
N PRO A 126 26.53 7.29 0.17
CA PRO A 126 25.13 7.63 0.00
C PRO A 126 24.85 7.72 -1.50
N VAL A 127 24.01 6.81 -2.01
CA VAL A 127 23.55 6.86 -3.40
C VAL A 127 22.54 8.00 -3.48
N GLY A 128 23.06 9.22 -3.69
CA GLY A 128 22.24 10.36 -4.06
C GLY A 128 21.63 10.09 -5.43
N ARG A 129 20.31 9.87 -5.48
CA ARG A 129 19.53 9.98 -6.70
C ARG A 129 18.37 10.94 -6.48
N TYR A 130 18.68 12.22 -6.60
CA TYR A 130 17.75 13.20 -7.15
C TYR A 130 18.55 14.02 -8.16
N ALA A 131 18.54 13.56 -9.41
CA ALA A 131 18.84 14.43 -10.53
C ALA A 131 17.51 15.06 -10.96
N THR A 132 17.54 16.37 -11.08
CA THR A 132 16.49 17.30 -11.54
C THR A 132 15.94 16.95 -12.92
#